data_AF-A0AAJ3FA63-F1
#
_entry.id   AF-A0AAJ3FA63-F1
#
_cell.length_a   1.000
_cell.length_b   1.000
_cell.length_c   1.000
_cell.angle_alpha   90.00
_cell.angle_beta   90.00
_cell.angle_gamma   90.00
#
_symmetry.space_group_name_H-M   'P 1'
#
loop_
_entity.id
_entity.type
_entity.pdbx_description
1 polymer ?
#
loop_
_entity_poly.entity_id
_entity_poly.type
_entity_poly.pdbx_seq_one_letter_code
_entity_poly.pdbx_strand_id
1 'polypeptide(L)'
;LPDLNQTDGLVQVAIYGEDQLKFQAWYDRFLMAEMKGGEHELQNLNHLTSGRTSIVSIPVEQKIDLLTDDFAVLQVNYSILPDLQVGDGEIQVVVANADLAKVEHWYRMYQEQCLSEG
;
A
#
# COMPACT_ATOMS: atom_id res chain seq x y z
N LEU A 1 17.25 23.85 2.96
CA LEU A 1 18.30 22.87 2.59
C LEU A 1 17.99 22.41 1.17
N PRO A 2 18.98 22.28 0.27
CA PRO A 2 18.75 21.62 -1.00
C PRO A 2 18.36 20.17 -0.73
N ASP A 3 17.43 19.66 -1.51
CA ASP A 3 17.09 18.23 -1.47
C ASP A 3 18.32 17.42 -1.92
N LEU A 4 18.79 16.52 -1.05
CA LEU A 4 19.97 15.68 -1.35
C LEU A 4 19.65 14.61 -2.40
N ASN A 5 18.37 14.30 -2.64
CA ASN A 5 17.97 13.29 -3.60
C ASN A 5 16.62 13.60 -4.26
N GLN A 6 16.66 14.44 -5.30
CA GLN A 6 15.47 14.87 -6.06
C GLN A 6 14.63 13.74 -6.67
N THR A 7 15.16 12.51 -6.75
CA THR A 7 14.45 11.36 -7.31
C THR A 7 13.68 10.54 -6.29
N ASP A 8 13.92 10.73 -5.00
CA ASP A 8 13.18 10.00 -3.97
C ASP A 8 11.89 10.68 -3.53
N GLY A 9 11.58 11.89 -4.00
CA GLY A 9 10.32 12.56 -3.67
C GLY A 9 10.20 12.96 -2.19
N LEU A 10 11.30 12.98 -1.44
CA LEU A 10 11.35 13.43 -0.06
C LEU A 10 11.75 14.92 0.01
N VAL A 11 11.32 15.59 1.08
CA VAL A 11 11.71 16.97 1.36
C VAL A 11 12.51 17.02 2.65
N GLN A 12 13.66 17.68 2.62
CA GLN A 12 14.51 17.85 3.79
C GLN A 12 14.17 19.12 4.54
N VAL A 13 13.80 18.94 5.81
CA VAL A 13 13.41 20.03 6.70
C VAL A 13 14.39 20.11 7.86
N ALA A 14 14.90 21.31 8.13
CA ALA A 14 15.67 21.58 9.35
C ALA A 14 14.69 21.98 10.46
N ILE A 15 14.85 21.37 11.62
CA ILE A 15 13.97 21.60 12.77
C ILE A 15 14.82 22.12 13.91
N TYR A 16 14.35 23.18 14.56
CA TYR A 16 14.98 23.67 15.77
C TYR A 16 14.92 22.59 16.86
N GLY A 17 16.03 22.34 17.56
CA GLY A 17 16.16 21.18 18.44
C GLY A 17 15.05 21.05 19.49
N GLU A 18 14.57 22.18 20.03
CA GLU A 18 13.48 22.21 21.01
C GLU A 18 12.10 21.81 20.43
N ASP A 19 11.94 21.91 19.11
CA ASP A 19 10.70 21.57 18.40
C ASP A 19 10.70 20.17 17.79
N GLN A 20 11.80 19.41 17.92
CA GLN A 20 11.93 18.07 17.34
C GLN A 20 10.80 17.13 17.77
N LEU A 21 10.43 17.13 19.05
CA LEU A 21 9.34 16.29 19.57
C LEU A 21 7.97 16.70 19.02
N LYS A 22 7.74 18.02 18.83
CA LYS A 22 6.48 18.53 18.26
C LYS A 22 6.34 18.11 16.81
N PHE A 23 7.43 18.20 16.05
CA PHE A 23 7.43 17.74 14.67
C PHE A 23 7.22 16.23 14.58
N GLN A 24 7.89 15.43 15.42
CA GLN A 24 7.71 13.98 15.42
C GLN A 24 6.24 13.61 15.63
N ALA A 25 5.58 14.21 16.63
CA ALA A 25 4.17 13.96 16.90
C ALA A 25 3.24 14.39 15.74
N TRP A 26 3.54 15.52 15.09
CA TRP A 26 2.81 15.95 13.91
C TRP A 26 3.01 14.99 12.73
N TYR A 27 4.25 14.56 12.50
CA TYR A 27 4.61 13.65 11.41
C TYR A 27 3.97 12.28 11.58
N ASP A 28 3.99 11.73 12.80
CA ASP A 28 3.30 10.48 13.12
C ASP A 28 1.80 10.59 12.86
N ARG A 29 1.17 11.72 13.23
CA ARG A 29 -0.25 11.97 12.96
C ARG A 29 -0.53 12.11 11.46
N PHE A 30 0.37 12.74 10.71
CA PHE A 30 0.27 12.84 9.26
C PHE A 30 0.33 11.45 8.62
N LEU A 31 1.31 10.62 9.00
CA LEU A 31 1.42 9.24 8.51
C LEU A 31 0.14 8.43 8.82
N MET A 32 -0.40 8.54 10.04
CA MET A 32 -1.67 7.89 10.39
C MET A 32 -2.87 8.41 9.58
N ALA A 33 -2.84 9.68 9.16
CA ALA A 33 -3.90 10.27 8.37
C ALA A 33 -3.85 9.85 6.88
N GLU A 34 -2.67 9.54 6.37
CA GLU A 34 -2.43 9.07 5.01
C GLU A 34 -2.56 7.54 4.90
N MET A 35 -2.21 6.77 5.94
CA MET A 35 -2.38 5.32 6.02
C MET A 35 -3.83 4.89 6.31
N LYS A 36 -4.81 5.47 5.61
CA LYS A 36 -6.25 5.14 5.75
C LYS A 36 -6.72 4.01 4.82
N GLY A 37 -5.79 3.40 4.08
CA GLY A 37 -6.10 2.42 3.04
C GLY A 37 -6.38 3.05 1.68
N GLY A 38 -6.55 2.19 0.69
CA GLY A 38 -6.68 2.56 -0.71
C GLY A 38 -5.39 2.34 -1.51
N GLU A 39 -5.51 2.58 -2.82
CA GLU A 39 -4.38 2.52 -3.73
C GLU A 39 -3.49 3.76 -3.58
N HIS A 40 -2.19 3.51 -3.54
CA HIS A 40 -1.15 4.52 -3.53
C HIS A 40 -0.18 4.26 -4.69
N GLU A 41 0.48 5.31 -5.17
CA GLU A 41 1.67 5.13 -6.00
C GLU A 41 2.73 4.34 -5.21
N LEU A 42 3.45 3.44 -5.88
CA LEU A 42 4.44 2.55 -5.25
C LEU A 42 5.48 3.32 -4.43
N GLN A 43 5.92 4.47 -4.93
CA GLN A 43 6.87 5.34 -4.24
C GLN A 43 6.28 5.89 -2.94
N ASN A 44 5.02 6.36 -2.97
CA ASN A 44 4.33 6.88 -1.79
C ASN A 44 4.07 5.79 -0.76
N LEU A 45 3.63 4.61 -1.19
CA LEU A 45 3.44 3.45 -0.30
C LEU A 45 4.75 3.07 0.39
N ASN A 46 5.87 3.05 -0.34
CA ASN A 46 7.18 2.79 0.22
C ASN A 46 7.58 3.84 1.28
N HIS A 47 7.30 5.12 1.06
CA HIS A 47 7.60 6.15 2.05
C HIS A 47 6.74 6.02 3.31
N LEU A 48 5.42 5.86 3.13
CA LEU A 48 4.46 5.73 4.23
C LEU A 48 4.76 4.53 5.12
N THR A 49 5.21 3.42 4.53
CA THR A 49 5.52 2.18 5.25
C THR A 49 6.99 2.06 5.67
N SER A 50 7.85 3.00 5.25
CA SER A 50 9.31 2.92 5.36
C SER A 50 9.88 1.67 4.69
N GLY A 51 9.37 1.33 3.49
CA GLY A 51 9.77 0.17 2.69
C GLY A 51 9.26 -1.17 3.23
N ARG A 52 8.41 -1.16 4.26
CA ARG A 52 7.82 -2.38 4.85
C ARG A 52 6.60 -2.80 4.05
N THR A 53 6.86 -3.24 2.84
CA THR A 53 5.87 -3.76 1.90
C THR A 53 6.26 -5.15 1.44
N SER A 54 5.27 -5.92 0.99
CA SER A 54 5.47 -7.22 0.37
C SER A 54 4.72 -7.28 -0.95
N ILE A 55 5.30 -7.96 -1.94
CA ILE A 55 4.65 -8.22 -3.23
C ILE A 55 3.83 -9.50 -3.09
N VAL A 56 2.57 -9.44 -3.54
CA VAL A 56 1.64 -10.58 -3.58
C VAL A 56 1.09 -10.76 -4.99
N SER A 57 0.90 -12.00 -5.42
CA SER A 57 0.24 -12.36 -6.67
C SER A 57 -1.20 -12.77 -6.37
N ILE A 58 -2.15 -12.22 -7.13
CA ILE A 58 -3.59 -12.45 -6.90
C ILE A 58 -4.29 -12.79 -8.25
N PRO A 59 -5.03 -13.92 -8.34
CA PRO A 59 -5.69 -14.40 -9.57
C PRO A 59 -6.98 -13.62 -9.87
N VAL A 60 -6.86 -12.32 -10.10
CA VAL A 60 -8.00 -11.40 -10.33
C VAL A 60 -7.77 -10.45 -11.50
N GLU A 61 -6.96 -10.83 -12.49
CA GLU A 61 -6.66 -10.01 -13.68
C GLU A 61 -7.93 -9.47 -14.36
N GLN A 62 -9.02 -10.25 -14.39
CA GLN A 62 -10.30 -9.86 -14.99
C GLN A 62 -11.29 -9.20 -14.01
N LYS A 63 -10.95 -9.10 -12.72
CA LYS A 63 -11.82 -8.63 -11.63
C LYS A 63 -11.09 -7.62 -10.73
N ILE A 64 -10.24 -6.77 -11.31
CA ILE A 64 -9.47 -5.77 -10.57
C ILE A 64 -10.40 -4.84 -9.78
N ASP A 65 -11.54 -4.44 -10.35
CA ASP A 65 -12.52 -3.57 -9.70
C ASP A 65 -13.00 -4.15 -8.34
N LEU A 66 -13.24 -5.47 -8.28
CA LEU A 66 -13.65 -6.15 -7.04
C LEU A 66 -12.55 -6.06 -5.98
N LEU A 67 -11.29 -6.30 -6.38
CA LEU A 67 -10.16 -6.16 -5.47
C LEU A 67 -10.03 -4.72 -4.97
N THR A 68 -10.16 -3.72 -5.85
CA THR A 68 -10.02 -2.32 -5.46
C THR A 68 -11.12 -1.89 -4.50
N ASP A 69 -12.36 -2.32 -4.74
CA ASP A 69 -13.50 -2.00 -3.88
C ASP A 69 -13.34 -2.66 -2.49
N ASP A 70 -12.99 -3.94 -2.45
CA ASP A 70 -12.81 -4.67 -1.19
C ASP A 70 -11.62 -4.13 -0.40
N PHE A 71 -10.51 -3.80 -1.06
CA PHE A 71 -9.33 -3.23 -0.40
C PHE A 71 -9.60 -1.83 0.16
N ALA A 72 -10.45 -1.04 -0.52
CA ALA A 72 -10.91 0.24 0.00
C ALA A 72 -11.74 0.06 1.29
N VAL A 73 -12.64 -0.93 1.31
CA VAL A 73 -13.45 -1.27 2.51
C VAL A 73 -12.58 -1.80 3.65
N LEU A 74 -11.63 -2.68 3.36
CA LEU A 74 -10.68 -3.25 4.33
C LEU A 74 -9.61 -2.25 4.78
N GLN A 75 -9.59 -1.07 4.17
CA GLN A 75 -8.57 -0.04 4.40
C GLN A 75 -7.15 -0.63 4.28
N VAL A 76 -6.92 -1.39 3.21
CA VAL A 76 -5.61 -1.94 2.87
C VAL A 76 -4.81 -0.87 2.15
N ASN A 77 -3.57 -0.62 2.53
CA ASN A 77 -2.68 0.26 1.79
C ASN A 77 -1.87 -0.57 0.78
N TYR A 78 -2.10 -0.32 -0.52
CA TYR A 78 -1.51 -1.12 -1.59
C TYR A 78 -1.14 -0.29 -2.82
N SER A 79 -0.42 -0.92 -3.75
CA SER A 79 -0.09 -0.38 -5.07
C SER A 79 -0.13 -1.51 -6.09
N ILE A 80 -0.81 -1.31 -7.22
CA ILE A 80 -0.85 -2.31 -8.29
C ILE A 80 0.40 -2.16 -9.17
N LEU A 81 1.14 -3.25 -9.38
CA LEU A 81 2.28 -3.25 -10.28
C LEU A 81 1.82 -3.40 -11.73
N PRO A 82 2.59 -2.86 -12.71
CA PRO A 82 2.37 -3.16 -14.11
C PRO A 82 2.49 -4.67 -14.33
N ASP A 83 1.50 -5.24 -15.01
CA ASP A 83 1.54 -6.66 -15.30
C ASP A 83 2.63 -6.98 -16.33
N LEU A 84 3.51 -7.91 -15.95
CA LEU A 84 4.63 -8.36 -16.76
C LEU A 84 4.26 -9.56 -17.64
N GLN A 85 3.19 -10.30 -17.32
CA GLN A 85 2.77 -11.53 -17.99
C GLN A 85 1.27 -11.53 -18.29
N VAL A 86 0.83 -10.55 -19.09
CA VAL A 86 -0.57 -10.39 -19.52
C VAL A 86 -1.17 -11.70 -20.03
N GLY A 87 -2.29 -12.10 -19.42
CA GLY A 87 -3.04 -13.31 -19.74
C GLY A 87 -2.67 -14.57 -18.94
N ASP A 88 -1.83 -14.46 -17.91
CA ASP A 88 -1.61 -15.54 -16.93
C ASP A 88 -2.72 -15.63 -15.85
N GLY A 89 -3.62 -14.64 -15.82
CA GLY A 89 -4.74 -14.56 -14.88
C GLY A 89 -4.41 -13.88 -13.55
N GLU A 90 -3.16 -13.47 -13.34
CA GLU A 90 -2.65 -12.94 -12.09
C GLU A 90 -2.34 -11.44 -12.19
N ILE A 91 -2.45 -10.73 -11.08
CA ILE A 91 -1.89 -9.38 -10.93
C ILE A 91 -0.89 -9.36 -9.79
N GLN A 92 0.10 -8.50 -9.89
CA GLN A 92 1.04 -8.27 -8.79
C GLN A 92 0.66 -7.00 -8.03
N VAL A 93 0.55 -7.12 -6.72
CA VAL A 93 0.17 -6.03 -5.83
C VAL A 93 1.22 -5.89 -4.74
N VAL A 94 1.68 -4.67 -4.50
CA VAL A 94 2.51 -4.32 -3.34
C VAL A 94 1.60 -3.93 -2.20
N VAL A 95 1.74 -4.59 -1.05
CA VAL A 95 0.88 -4.37 0.12
C VAL A 95 1.74 -3.96 1.31
N ALA A 96 1.26 -3.00 2.11
CA ALA A 96 1.87 -2.67 3.39
C ALA A 96 1.88 -3.90 4.32
N ASN A 97 3.02 -4.21 4.96
CA ASN A 97 3.14 -5.39 5.81
C ASN A 97 2.15 -5.40 6.99
N ALA A 98 1.72 -4.22 7.44
CA ALA A 98 0.69 -4.08 8.47
C ALA A 98 -0.70 -4.59 8.04
N ASP A 99 -0.97 -4.59 6.73
CA ASP A 99 -2.25 -4.99 6.14
C ASP A 99 -2.23 -6.41 5.53
N LEU A 100 -1.09 -7.11 5.56
CA LEU A 100 -0.97 -8.45 4.97
C LEU A 100 -1.96 -9.46 5.53
N ALA A 101 -2.23 -9.41 6.84
CA ALA A 101 -3.21 -10.31 7.47
C ALA A 101 -4.63 -10.08 6.93
N LYS A 102 -4.98 -8.83 6.58
CA LYS A 102 -6.28 -8.51 5.97
C LYS A 102 -6.36 -9.07 4.56
N VAL A 103 -5.29 -8.91 3.77
CA VAL A 103 -5.20 -9.43 2.40
C VAL A 103 -5.25 -10.96 2.37
N GLU A 104 -4.54 -11.63 3.29
CA GLU A 104 -4.59 -13.09 3.42
C GLU A 104 -6.02 -13.57 3.75
N HIS A 105 -6.69 -12.90 4.68
CA HIS A 105 -8.07 -13.24 5.04
C HIS A 105 -9.05 -13.02 3.88
N TRP A 106 -8.96 -11.87 3.20
CA TRP A 106 -9.74 -11.58 2.00
C TRP A 106 -9.53 -12.64 0.92
N TYR A 107 -8.29 -13.03 0.66
CA TYR A 107 -7.97 -14.01 -0.36
C TYR A 107 -8.58 -15.39 -0.07
N ARG A 108 -8.59 -15.82 1.20
CA ARG A 108 -9.25 -17.06 1.61
C ARG A 108 -10.77 -16.99 1.35
N MET A 109 -11.42 -15.88 1.67
CA MET A 109 -12.86 -15.70 1.40
C MET A 109 -13.16 -15.71 -0.10
N TYR A 110 -12.32 -15.05 -0.91
CA TYR A 110 -12.44 -15.07 -2.37
C TYR A 110 -12.37 -16.49 -2.93
N GLN A 111 -11.40 -17.30 -2.46
CA GLN A 111 -11.28 -18.70 -2.86
C GLN A 111 -12.53 -19.52 -2.50
N GLU A 112 -13.06 -19.36 -1.29
CA GLU A 112 -14.27 -20.05 -0.84
C GLU A 112 -15.48 -19.68 -1.71
N GLN A 113 -15.63 -18.40 -2.08
CA GLN A 113 -16.70 -17.96 -2.96
C GLN A 113 -16.58 -18.60 -4.35
N CYS A 114 -15.39 -18.58 -4.95
CA CYS A 114 -15.14 -19.24 -6.24
C CYS A 114 -15.41 -20.75 -6.21
N LEU A 115 -15.15 -21.41 -5.08
CA LEU A 115 -15.45 -22.84 -4.90
C LEU A 115 -16.96 -23.11 -4.72
N SER A 116 -17.72 -22.14 -4.20
CA SER A 116 -19.17 -22.28 -4.00
C SER A 116 -20.01 -21.97 -5.24
N GLU A 117 -19.46 -21.20 -6.18
CA GLU A 117 -20.09 -20.80 -7.44
C GLU A 117 -19.80 -21.76 -8.62
N GLY A 118 -18.93 -22.77 -8.40
CA GLY A 118 -18.58 -23.82 -9.37
C GLY A 118 -19.33 -25.13 -9.15
#